data_AF-A0A4C2EL84-F1
#
_entry.id   AF-A0A4C2EL84-F1
#
_cell.length_a   1.000
_cell.length_b   1.000
_cell.length_c   1.000
_cell.angle_alpha   90.00
_cell.angle_beta   90.00
_cell.angle_gamma   90.00
#
_symmetry.space_group_name_H-M   'P 1'
#
loop_
_entity.id
_entity.type
_entity.pdbx_description
1 polymer ?
#
loop_
_entity_poly.entity_id
_entity_poly.type
_entity_poly.pdbx_seq_one_letter_code
_entity_poly.pdbx_strand_id
1 'polypeptide(L)'
;MSVDIEPEWQPATKLNVIGGALDFTALDPLPENVTRDQIEEICYTIRELYGDYVDEIVAETTLSQREAQTWVLRTLAHDGTEPLSYEAIGLYIWAIGRATDGDPLSRTIVTDYYDRAETKIERAEATVKRTGPPPYPDDVYDDPAMLWVDTPVAERLQRHRRPNETFSDCLSRLLDEAVSAVPLAAFVEAYRTERDADYVAVDTVYPDWDAELRVVVGVPANGTKPDAVTDAAALRVDGQSYDFTVSEASDPVHADSHLVVYAETDDISVAIADGTDRLETALAGVERSLPDLVSHLRSVGATGLAIGTEPAGAGAHLFPVFETEPNDEPLAALERLPLDERTLDVGRVSPVTVAAYREHSETTKLLWARNDGPFEPKALPDDGADRRELIPDNVLRTST
;
A
#
# COMPACT_ATOMS: atom_id res chain seq x y z
N MET A 1 18.74 48.18 -2.98
CA MET A 1 18.04 48.07 -4.29
C MET A 1 16.54 48.11 -4.04
N SER A 2 15.76 48.76 -4.90
CA SER A 2 14.28 48.73 -4.83
C SER A 2 13.75 47.50 -5.56
N VAL A 3 12.75 46.83 -5.00
CA VAL A 3 12.06 45.67 -5.59
C VAL A 3 10.61 46.06 -5.88
N ASP A 4 10.14 45.80 -7.09
CA ASP A 4 8.72 45.90 -7.46
C ASP A 4 8.07 44.52 -7.32
N ILE A 5 7.03 44.43 -6.48
CA ILE A 5 6.27 43.19 -6.22
C ILE A 5 4.87 43.36 -6.79
N GLU A 6 4.49 42.54 -7.76
CA GLU A 6 3.12 42.57 -8.28
C GLU A 6 2.17 41.79 -7.36
N PRO A 7 0.96 42.31 -7.05
CA PRO A 7 0.00 41.64 -6.18
C PRO A 7 -0.42 40.25 -6.67
N GLU A 8 -0.41 40.06 -7.99
CA GLU A 8 -0.88 38.86 -8.69
C GLU A 8 0.14 37.73 -8.69
N TRP A 9 1.40 38.01 -8.34
CA TRP A 9 2.44 36.99 -8.32
C TRP A 9 2.20 35.96 -7.22
N GLN A 10 2.55 34.72 -7.53
CA GLN A 10 2.51 33.64 -6.55
C GLN A 10 3.46 33.92 -5.38
N PRO A 11 3.14 33.45 -4.16
CA PRO A 11 3.94 33.72 -2.96
C PRO A 11 5.42 33.33 -3.12
N ALA A 12 5.71 32.21 -3.77
CA ALA A 12 7.08 31.75 -4.02
C ALA A 12 7.86 32.71 -4.93
N THR A 13 7.24 33.21 -6.00
CA THR A 13 7.82 34.20 -6.91
C THR A 13 8.14 35.50 -6.18
N LYS A 14 7.20 36.00 -5.36
CA LYS A 14 7.41 37.20 -4.55
C LYS A 14 8.62 37.04 -3.62
N LEU A 15 8.72 35.91 -2.94
CA LEU A 15 9.81 35.63 -2.01
C LEU A 15 11.16 35.44 -2.73
N ASN A 16 11.19 34.84 -3.91
CA ASN A 16 12.38 34.72 -4.75
C ASN A 16 12.95 36.07 -5.18
N VAL A 17 12.09 36.99 -5.60
CA VAL A 17 12.52 38.33 -6.01
C VAL A 17 13.08 39.12 -4.82
N ILE A 18 12.45 39.01 -3.63
CA ILE A 18 12.98 39.63 -2.40
C ILE A 18 14.34 39.00 -2.04
N GLY A 19 14.43 37.66 -2.05
CA GLY A 19 15.65 36.92 -1.74
C GLY A 19 16.82 37.27 -2.65
N GLY A 20 16.57 37.47 -3.95
CA GLY A 20 17.58 37.90 -4.91
C GLY A 20 18.08 39.34 -4.74
N ALA A 21 17.34 40.18 -4.00
CA ALA A 21 17.67 41.58 -3.78
C ALA A 21 18.28 41.87 -2.40
N LEU A 22 18.53 40.85 -1.59
CA LEU A 22 19.15 40.99 -0.27
C LEU A 22 20.59 41.51 -0.37
N ASP A 23 20.93 42.45 0.52
CA ASP A 23 22.29 42.96 0.67
C ASP A 23 22.88 42.58 2.02
N PHE A 24 23.57 41.44 2.07
CA PHE A 24 24.23 40.95 3.29
C PHE A 24 25.42 41.80 3.76
N THR A 25 25.79 42.86 3.02
CA THR A 25 26.82 43.82 3.44
C THR A 25 26.24 45.05 4.14
N ALA A 26 24.92 45.24 4.08
CA ALA A 26 24.20 46.32 4.74
C ALA A 26 23.82 46.00 6.19
N LEU A 27 23.58 47.04 6.99
CA LEU A 27 23.10 46.90 8.37
C LEU A 27 21.68 46.32 8.42
N ASP A 28 20.85 46.68 7.44
CA ASP A 28 19.56 46.08 7.16
C ASP A 28 19.64 45.38 5.80
N PRO A 29 19.56 44.04 5.74
CA PRO A 29 19.72 43.31 4.49
C PRO A 29 18.50 43.41 3.58
N LEU A 30 17.38 43.99 4.04
CA LEU A 30 16.14 44.08 3.28
C LEU A 30 16.15 45.19 2.21
N PRO A 31 15.47 44.99 1.06
CA PRO A 31 15.25 46.05 0.06
C PRO A 31 14.49 47.26 0.62
N GLU A 32 14.77 48.46 0.10
CA GLU A 32 14.30 49.76 0.65
C GLU A 32 12.77 49.92 0.76
N ASN A 33 11.97 49.12 0.03
CA ASN A 33 10.51 49.17 0.01
C ASN A 33 9.83 47.89 0.53
N VAL A 34 10.60 46.96 1.10
CA VAL A 34 10.08 45.68 1.59
C VAL A 34 10.15 45.68 3.11
N THR A 35 8.98 45.55 3.74
CA THR A 35 8.88 45.47 5.21
C THR A 35 8.90 44.02 5.67
N ARG A 36 9.31 43.81 6.92
CA ARG A 36 9.25 42.49 7.56
C ARG A 36 7.82 41.94 7.60
N ASP A 37 6.82 42.77 7.86
CA ASP A 37 5.42 42.34 7.94
C ASP A 37 4.92 41.77 6.60
N GLN A 38 5.32 42.39 5.48
CA GLN A 38 5.01 41.86 4.14
C GLN A 38 5.70 40.51 3.87
N ILE A 39 6.94 40.33 4.34
CA ILE A 39 7.64 39.05 4.25
C ILE A 39 6.93 38.00 5.10
N GLU A 40 6.54 38.35 6.34
CA GLU A 40 5.82 37.45 7.24
C GLU A 40 4.49 37.00 6.63
N GLU A 41 3.71 37.89 6.01
CA GLU A 41 2.45 37.56 5.31
C GLU A 41 2.66 36.56 4.16
N ILE A 42 3.66 36.81 3.30
CA ILE A 42 4.03 35.91 2.21
C ILE A 42 4.45 34.54 2.78
N CYS A 43 5.24 34.54 3.85
CA CYS A 43 5.73 33.32 4.46
C CYS A 43 4.59 32.54 5.15
N TYR A 44 3.62 33.19 5.79
CA TYR A 44 2.45 32.51 6.36
C TYR A 44 1.65 31.78 5.29
N THR A 45 1.47 32.39 4.12
CA THR A 45 0.80 31.74 2.98
C THR A 45 1.59 30.52 2.52
N ILE A 46 2.93 30.62 2.41
CA ILE A 46 3.78 29.48 2.06
C ILE A 46 3.71 28.39 3.14
N ARG A 47 3.65 28.77 4.42
CA ARG A 47 3.53 27.82 5.53
C ARG A 47 2.20 27.08 5.52
N GLU A 48 1.10 27.75 5.18
CA GLU A 48 -0.21 27.11 5.04
C GLU A 48 -0.21 26.09 3.88
N LEU A 49 0.51 26.37 2.80
CA LEU A 49 0.62 25.48 1.65
C LEU A 49 1.56 24.28 1.88
N TYR A 50 2.71 24.51 2.51
CA TYR A 50 3.80 23.52 2.60
C TYR A 50 4.02 22.96 4.01
N GLY A 51 3.35 23.49 5.03
CA GLY A 51 3.59 23.15 6.44
C GLY A 51 3.35 21.68 6.76
N ASP A 52 2.21 21.15 6.32
CA ASP A 52 1.85 19.74 6.56
C ASP A 52 2.81 18.78 5.85
N TYR A 53 3.27 19.14 4.64
CA TYR A 53 4.26 18.36 3.89
C TYR A 53 5.62 18.35 4.56
N VAL A 54 6.02 19.47 5.18
CA VAL A 54 7.24 19.51 5.98
C VAL A 54 7.13 18.58 7.17
N ASP A 55 6.01 18.63 7.90
CA ASP A 55 5.81 17.83 9.10
C ASP A 55 5.72 16.32 8.77
N GLU A 56 5.09 15.98 7.65
CA GLU A 56 5.03 14.62 7.11
C GLU A 56 6.41 14.11 6.68
N ILE A 57 7.19 14.90 5.93
CA ILE A 57 8.57 14.52 5.56
C ILE A 57 9.44 14.33 6.81
N VAL A 58 9.26 15.14 7.86
CA VAL A 58 9.97 14.93 9.14
C VAL A 58 9.53 13.62 9.80
N ALA A 59 8.25 13.26 9.73
CA ALA A 59 7.73 12.02 10.31
C ALA A 59 8.17 10.77 9.52
N GLU A 60 8.28 10.87 8.19
CA GLU A 60 8.63 9.76 7.30
C GLU A 60 10.15 9.53 7.18
N THR A 61 10.97 10.50 7.59
CA THR A 61 12.42 10.46 7.35
C THR A 61 13.24 10.76 8.61
N THR A 62 14.57 10.69 8.49
CA THR A 62 15.51 11.10 9.56
C THR A 62 15.96 12.56 9.43
N LEU A 63 15.20 13.37 8.68
CA LEU A 63 15.46 14.79 8.51
C LEU A 63 15.12 15.55 9.79
N SER A 64 15.95 16.52 10.14
CA SER A 64 15.55 17.57 11.08
C SER A 64 14.52 18.50 10.44
N GLN A 65 13.74 19.23 11.25
CA GLN A 65 12.76 20.21 10.75
C GLN A 65 13.37 21.17 9.70
N ARG A 66 14.61 21.64 9.91
CA ARG A 66 15.28 22.57 8.99
C ARG A 66 15.71 21.91 7.68
N GLU A 67 16.13 20.66 7.74
CA GLU A 67 16.48 19.88 6.54
C GLU A 67 15.23 19.59 5.71
N ALA A 68 14.14 19.16 6.35
CA ALA A 68 12.86 18.93 5.70
C ALA A 68 12.25 20.21 5.11
N GLN A 69 12.22 21.31 5.88
CA GLN A 69 11.77 22.62 5.41
C GLN A 69 12.55 23.09 4.19
N THR A 70 13.89 23.00 4.26
CA THR A 70 14.75 23.45 3.16
C THR A 70 14.53 22.59 1.93
N TRP A 71 14.44 21.28 2.07
CA TRP A 71 14.24 20.37 0.95
C TRP A 71 12.86 20.54 0.31
N VAL A 72 11.77 20.54 1.10
CA VAL A 72 10.40 20.72 0.59
C VAL A 72 10.28 22.02 -0.19
N LEU A 73 10.71 23.14 0.40
CA LEU A 73 10.60 24.46 -0.23
C LEU A 73 11.50 24.61 -1.47
N ARG A 74 12.61 23.86 -1.53
CA ARG A 74 13.55 23.91 -2.66
C ARG A 74 13.16 22.98 -3.80
N THR A 75 12.55 21.84 -3.51
CA THR A 75 12.32 20.74 -4.46
C THR A 75 10.89 20.70 -4.95
N LEU A 76 9.91 20.94 -4.07
CA LEU A 76 8.50 20.85 -4.39
C LEU A 76 7.99 22.22 -4.85
N ALA A 77 8.02 22.44 -6.18
CA ALA A 77 7.51 23.65 -6.81
C ALA A 77 6.38 23.31 -7.78
N HIS A 78 5.37 24.18 -7.83
CA HIS A 78 4.24 24.04 -8.75
C HIS A 78 4.61 24.30 -10.20
N ASP A 79 3.90 23.64 -11.12
CA ASP A 79 4.05 23.86 -12.56
C ASP A 79 3.84 25.34 -12.90
N GLY A 80 4.86 25.94 -13.53
CA GLY A 80 4.88 27.37 -13.85
C GLY A 80 5.51 28.28 -12.78
N THR A 81 5.99 27.73 -11.67
CA THR A 81 6.81 28.47 -10.69
C THR A 81 8.25 28.00 -10.60
N GLU A 82 9.15 28.94 -10.40
CA GLU A 82 10.53 28.62 -10.06
C GLU A 82 10.59 28.15 -8.58
N PRO A 83 11.32 27.06 -8.29
CA PRO A 83 11.51 26.64 -6.91
C PRO A 83 12.19 27.75 -6.09
N LEU A 84 11.94 27.78 -4.78
CA LEU A 84 12.49 28.83 -3.93
C LEU A 84 14.03 28.80 -3.97
N SER A 85 14.65 29.96 -4.07
CA SER A 85 16.09 30.13 -3.96
C SER A 85 16.54 29.92 -2.51
N TYR A 86 17.82 29.58 -2.31
CA TYR A 86 18.35 29.40 -0.95
C TYR A 86 18.24 30.68 -0.11
N GLU A 87 18.39 31.84 -0.75
CA GLU A 87 18.22 33.16 -0.15
C GLU A 87 16.75 33.39 0.27
N ALA A 88 15.78 32.98 -0.56
CA ALA A 88 14.36 33.06 -0.25
C ALA A 88 13.94 32.08 0.88
N ILE A 89 14.50 30.87 0.89
CA ILE A 89 14.31 29.91 1.99
C ILE A 89 14.91 30.46 3.30
N GLY A 90 16.08 31.11 3.23
CA GLY A 90 16.67 31.81 4.37
C GLY A 90 15.74 32.89 4.93
N LEU A 91 15.12 33.70 4.06
CA LEU A 91 14.10 34.68 4.48
C LEU A 91 12.89 34.03 5.14
N TYR A 92 12.39 32.92 4.58
CA TYR A 92 11.27 32.19 5.14
C TYR A 92 11.56 31.72 6.58
N ILE A 93 12.72 31.07 6.79
CA ILE A 93 13.14 30.57 8.10
C ILE A 93 13.34 31.74 9.08
N TRP A 94 13.93 32.84 8.62
CA TRP A 94 14.15 34.05 9.41
C TRP A 94 12.84 34.73 9.84
N ALA A 95 11.85 34.81 8.94
CA ALA A 95 10.59 35.50 9.18
C ALA A 95 9.69 34.74 10.16
N ILE A 96 9.51 33.43 9.96
CA ILE A 96 8.60 32.60 10.76
C ILE A 96 9.25 32.06 12.06
N GLY A 97 10.57 32.05 12.15
CA GLY A 97 11.35 31.40 13.22
C GLY A 97 11.28 31.97 14.63
N ARG A 98 10.27 32.77 15.01
CA ARG A 98 10.17 33.44 16.34
C ARG A 98 10.19 32.52 17.57
N ALA A 99 10.15 31.19 17.42
CA ALA A 99 10.22 30.23 18.52
C ALA A 99 11.64 29.71 18.84
N THR A 100 12.66 30.03 18.04
CA THR A 100 14.03 29.52 18.21
C THR A 100 15.06 30.60 17.93
N ASP A 101 15.97 30.87 18.86
CA ASP A 101 17.10 31.80 18.70
C ASP A 101 17.87 31.55 17.37
N GLY A 102 18.24 32.65 16.66
CA GLY A 102 18.62 32.74 15.23
C GLY A 102 19.74 31.81 14.70
N ASP A 103 20.08 31.71 13.41
CA ASP A 103 19.81 32.39 12.13
C ASP A 103 19.68 31.27 11.05
N PRO A 104 19.09 31.48 9.83
CA PRO A 104 19.97 31.89 8.73
C PRO A 104 19.29 32.73 7.63
N LEU A 105 19.73 33.98 7.49
CA LEU A 105 19.78 34.69 6.21
C LEU A 105 20.95 34.20 5.31
N SER A 106 21.81 33.32 5.83
CA SER A 106 23.01 32.83 5.15
C SER A 106 22.69 31.72 4.15
N ARG A 107 22.90 32.00 2.86
CA ARG A 107 22.84 31.02 1.76
C ARG A 107 23.62 29.75 2.07
N THR A 108 24.83 29.86 2.60
CA THR A 108 25.70 28.71 2.91
C THR A 108 25.06 27.75 3.90
N ILE A 109 24.40 28.28 4.94
CA ILE A 109 23.75 27.45 5.97
C ILE A 109 22.53 26.73 5.37
N VAL A 110 21.77 27.41 4.52
CA VAL A 110 20.62 26.81 3.83
C VAL A 110 21.09 25.73 2.84
N THR A 111 22.16 25.97 2.08
CA THR A 111 22.75 24.95 1.21
C THR A 111 23.22 23.72 2.00
N ASP A 112 23.88 23.91 3.16
CA ASP A 112 24.27 22.78 4.02
C ASP A 112 23.07 21.96 4.53
N TYR A 113 21.92 22.60 4.79
CA TYR A 113 20.69 21.88 5.13
C TYR A 113 20.15 21.10 3.94
N TYR A 114 20.14 21.71 2.75
CA TYR A 114 19.68 21.06 1.53
C TYR A 114 20.53 19.84 1.17
N ASP A 115 21.86 19.97 1.14
CA ASP A 115 22.77 18.88 0.76
C ASP A 115 22.67 17.68 1.72
N ARG A 116 22.51 17.95 3.03
CA ARG A 116 22.26 16.90 4.02
C ARG A 116 20.89 16.25 3.84
N ALA A 117 19.87 17.05 3.50
CA ALA A 117 18.53 16.54 3.26
C ALA A 117 18.49 15.65 2.02
N GLU A 118 19.07 16.09 0.92
CA GLU A 118 19.19 15.34 -0.34
C GLU A 118 19.89 13.99 -0.11
N THR A 119 21.05 13.99 0.55
CA THR A 119 21.77 12.76 0.89
C THR A 119 20.93 11.77 1.73
N LYS A 120 20.09 12.29 2.63
CA LYS A 120 19.22 11.46 3.48
C LYS A 120 17.99 10.96 2.73
N ILE A 121 17.45 11.75 1.82
CA ILE A 121 16.29 11.41 0.99
C ILE A 121 16.66 10.42 -0.11
N GLU A 122 17.81 10.56 -0.78
CA GLU A 122 18.31 9.55 -1.73
C GLU A 122 18.46 8.17 -1.06
N ARG A 123 18.86 8.14 0.23
CA ARG A 123 18.93 6.89 1.01
C ARG A 123 17.56 6.37 1.44
N ALA A 124 16.54 7.23 1.40
CA ALA A 124 15.18 6.99 1.82
C ALA A 124 14.20 6.96 0.62
N GLU A 125 14.70 6.86 -0.61
CA GLU A 125 13.92 6.98 -1.86
C GLU A 125 12.86 5.87 -1.99
N ALA A 126 13.00 4.78 -1.22
CA ALA A 126 12.00 3.72 -1.08
C ALA A 126 10.87 4.04 -0.08
N THR A 127 11.01 5.08 0.76
CA THR A 127 10.09 5.38 1.87
C THR A 127 9.36 6.72 1.78
N VAL A 128 9.80 7.63 0.90
CA VAL A 128 9.16 8.95 0.74
C VAL A 128 7.96 8.83 -0.21
N LYS A 129 6.75 9.04 0.32
CA LYS A 129 5.50 8.82 -0.44
C LYS A 129 5.12 9.95 -1.38
N ARG A 130 5.65 11.15 -1.14
CA ARG A 130 5.30 12.37 -1.90
C ARG A 130 6.51 12.93 -2.62
N THR A 131 6.48 12.85 -3.95
CA THR A 131 7.51 13.39 -4.84
C THR A 131 7.06 14.66 -5.58
N GLY A 132 5.82 15.12 -5.37
CA GLY A 132 5.22 16.28 -6.04
C GLY A 132 4.74 17.40 -5.09
N PRO A 133 4.54 18.63 -5.59
CA PRO A 133 4.12 19.79 -4.81
C PRO A 133 2.67 19.71 -4.28
N PRO A 134 2.35 20.43 -3.19
CA PRO A 134 1.01 20.42 -2.57
C PRO A 134 -0.02 21.13 -3.45
N PRO A 135 -1.14 20.52 -3.87
CA PRO A 135 -2.11 21.19 -4.76
C PRO A 135 -2.61 22.52 -4.17
N TYR A 136 -2.84 23.54 -5.01
CA TYR A 136 -3.44 24.78 -4.50
C TYR A 136 -4.86 24.51 -3.98
N PRO A 137 -5.40 25.36 -3.07
CA PRO A 137 -6.76 25.19 -2.54
C PRO A 137 -7.86 25.12 -3.62
N ASP A 138 -7.60 25.69 -4.80
CA ASP A 138 -8.51 25.66 -5.95
C ASP A 138 -8.36 24.39 -6.83
N ASP A 139 -7.32 23.59 -6.61
CA ASP A 139 -6.99 22.36 -7.35
C ASP A 139 -7.51 21.09 -6.67
N VAL A 140 -8.19 21.22 -5.52
CA VAL A 140 -8.71 20.08 -4.75
C VAL A 140 -9.97 19.54 -5.43
N TYR A 141 -9.78 18.65 -6.41
CA TYR A 141 -10.80 17.70 -6.80
C TYR A 141 -10.65 16.46 -5.91
N ASP A 142 -11.71 16.07 -5.21
CA ASP A 142 -11.80 14.90 -4.33
C ASP A 142 -11.68 13.53 -5.06
N ASP A 143 -11.16 13.50 -6.29
CA ASP A 143 -11.06 12.31 -7.15
C ASP A 143 -9.73 12.42 -7.94
N PRO A 144 -8.85 11.40 -7.97
CA PRO A 144 -7.58 11.48 -8.68
C PRO A 144 -7.77 11.93 -10.14
N ALA A 145 -7.17 13.05 -10.51
CA ALA A 145 -7.24 13.58 -11.87
C ALA A 145 -6.44 12.70 -12.85
N MET A 146 -7.09 12.28 -13.94
CA MET A 146 -6.44 11.56 -15.05
C MET A 146 -5.37 12.42 -15.72
N LEU A 147 -4.09 12.16 -15.39
CA LEU A 147 -2.97 12.81 -16.05
C LEU A 147 -2.60 12.17 -17.41
N TRP A 148 -3.11 10.96 -17.73
CA TRP A 148 -2.58 10.13 -18.82
C TRP A 148 -3.59 9.70 -19.90
N VAL A 149 -4.80 10.27 -19.96
CA VAL A 149 -5.78 9.87 -20.98
C VAL A 149 -6.34 11.10 -21.70
N ASP A 150 -6.27 11.09 -23.04
CA ASP A 150 -6.79 12.19 -23.87
C ASP A 150 -8.26 12.48 -23.53
N THR A 151 -8.64 13.76 -23.59
CA THR A 151 -9.99 14.25 -23.25
C THR A 151 -11.15 13.44 -23.86
N PRO A 152 -11.10 13.00 -25.13
CA PRO A 152 -12.16 12.17 -25.70
C PRO A 152 -12.30 10.78 -25.06
N VAL A 153 -11.21 10.23 -24.53
CA VAL A 153 -11.21 8.95 -23.81
C VAL A 153 -11.74 9.15 -22.40
N ALA A 154 -11.31 10.22 -21.71
CA ALA A 154 -11.82 10.62 -20.41
C ALA A 154 -13.36 10.78 -20.41
N GLU A 155 -13.92 11.50 -21.39
CA GLU A 155 -15.37 11.67 -21.52
C GLU A 155 -16.11 10.35 -21.79
N ARG A 156 -15.49 9.42 -22.52
CA ARG A 156 -16.08 8.10 -22.80
C ARG A 156 -16.10 7.23 -21.55
N LEU A 157 -15.02 7.23 -20.78
CA LEU A 157 -14.94 6.52 -19.51
C LEU A 157 -15.94 7.09 -18.50
N GLN A 158 -16.06 8.41 -18.41
CA GLN A 158 -17.04 9.07 -17.54
C GLN A 158 -18.48 8.72 -17.90
N ARG A 159 -18.80 8.53 -19.19
CA ARG A 159 -20.11 8.05 -19.65
C ARG A 159 -20.39 6.59 -19.30
N HIS A 160 -19.36 5.77 -19.13
CA HIS A 160 -19.48 4.37 -18.74
C HIS A 160 -19.46 4.15 -17.24
N ARG A 161 -19.05 5.15 -16.45
CA ARG A 161 -19.04 5.12 -14.99
C ARG A 161 -20.46 5.03 -14.43
N ARG A 162 -20.69 4.08 -13.53
CA ARG A 162 -21.97 3.98 -12.79
C ARG A 162 -22.03 5.05 -11.68
N PRO A 163 -23.23 5.41 -11.16
CA PRO A 163 -23.39 6.52 -10.22
C PRO A 163 -22.56 6.42 -8.92
N ASN A 164 -22.25 5.20 -8.47
CA ASN A 164 -21.51 4.93 -7.22
C ASN A 164 -20.13 4.32 -7.47
N GLU A 165 -19.66 4.33 -8.71
CA GLU A 165 -18.42 3.68 -9.13
C GLU A 165 -17.30 4.74 -9.19
N THR A 166 -16.15 4.47 -8.58
CA THR A 166 -14.96 5.32 -8.77
C THR A 166 -14.44 5.18 -10.20
N PHE A 167 -13.54 6.06 -10.62
CA PHE A 167 -12.92 5.92 -11.94
C PHE A 167 -12.12 4.61 -12.06
N SER A 168 -11.37 4.24 -11.01
CA SER A 168 -10.61 2.99 -10.94
C SER A 168 -11.54 1.78 -11.09
N ASP A 169 -12.65 1.77 -10.35
CA ASP A 169 -13.65 0.70 -10.44
C ASP A 169 -14.22 0.57 -11.86
N CYS A 170 -14.50 1.70 -12.52
CA CYS A 170 -14.98 1.72 -13.89
C CYS A 170 -13.94 1.17 -14.87
N LEU A 171 -12.66 1.50 -14.68
CA LEU A 171 -11.58 0.99 -15.52
C LEU A 171 -11.43 -0.52 -15.35
N SER A 172 -11.33 -0.99 -14.10
CA SER A 172 -11.22 -2.42 -13.78
C SER A 172 -12.39 -3.19 -14.37
N ARG A 173 -13.63 -2.75 -14.15
CA ARG A 173 -14.81 -3.40 -14.72
C ARG A 173 -14.76 -3.45 -16.24
N LEU A 174 -14.38 -2.36 -16.91
CA LEU A 174 -14.32 -2.34 -18.38
C LEU A 174 -13.21 -3.25 -18.93
N LEU A 175 -12.10 -3.38 -18.21
CA LEU A 175 -11.04 -4.34 -18.53
C LEU A 175 -11.55 -5.77 -18.33
N ASP A 176 -12.20 -6.07 -17.21
CA ASP A 176 -12.79 -7.38 -16.92
C ASP A 176 -13.89 -7.78 -17.91
N GLU A 177 -14.70 -6.81 -18.36
CA GLU A 177 -15.73 -7.02 -19.38
C GLU A 177 -15.13 -7.27 -20.77
N ALA A 178 -13.94 -6.73 -21.06
CA ALA A 178 -13.26 -6.89 -22.34
C ALA A 178 -12.45 -8.19 -22.43
N VAL A 179 -12.04 -8.75 -21.29
CA VAL A 179 -11.27 -9.99 -21.23
C VAL A 179 -12.17 -11.20 -21.54
N SER A 180 -11.71 -12.06 -22.44
CA SER A 180 -12.31 -13.37 -22.71
C SER A 180 -12.09 -14.28 -21.50
N ALA A 181 -13.02 -14.26 -20.55
CA ALA A 181 -12.95 -15.02 -19.31
C ALA A 181 -13.88 -16.24 -19.32
N VAL A 182 -13.38 -17.38 -18.87
CA VAL A 182 -14.15 -18.64 -18.75
C VAL A 182 -14.42 -18.93 -17.27
N PRO A 183 -15.66 -19.25 -16.86
CA PRO A 183 -15.94 -19.68 -15.49
C PRO A 183 -15.11 -20.92 -15.11
N LEU A 184 -14.55 -20.96 -13.90
CA LEU A 184 -13.72 -22.08 -13.46
C LEU A 184 -14.42 -23.44 -13.61
N ALA A 185 -15.69 -23.54 -13.22
CA ALA A 185 -16.44 -24.78 -13.38
C ALA A 185 -16.55 -25.21 -14.85
N ALA A 186 -16.73 -24.27 -15.78
CA ALA A 186 -16.78 -24.56 -17.22
C ALA A 186 -15.40 -24.95 -17.77
N PHE A 187 -14.32 -24.34 -17.26
CA PHE A 187 -12.95 -24.74 -17.57
C PHE A 187 -12.69 -26.20 -17.16
N VAL A 188 -13.04 -26.57 -15.92
CA VAL A 188 -12.83 -27.92 -15.40
C VAL A 188 -13.67 -28.93 -16.18
N GLU A 189 -14.93 -28.61 -16.46
CA GLU A 189 -15.81 -29.50 -17.24
C GLU A 189 -15.31 -29.71 -18.67
N ALA A 190 -14.75 -28.68 -19.31
CA ALA A 190 -14.17 -28.79 -20.65
C ALA A 190 -12.96 -29.73 -20.64
N TYR A 191 -12.05 -29.56 -19.67
CA TYR A 191 -10.91 -30.47 -19.50
C TYR A 191 -11.34 -31.90 -19.17
N ARG A 192 -12.35 -32.07 -18.32
CA ARG A 192 -12.91 -33.39 -17.98
C ARG A 192 -13.51 -34.08 -19.21
N THR A 193 -14.30 -33.36 -20.00
CA THR A 193 -15.09 -33.94 -21.09
C THR A 193 -14.28 -34.13 -22.38
N GLU A 194 -13.39 -33.19 -22.71
CA GLU A 194 -12.64 -33.20 -23.97
C GLU A 194 -11.26 -33.84 -23.85
N ARG A 195 -10.69 -33.85 -22.64
CA ARG A 195 -9.33 -34.33 -22.37
C ARG A 195 -9.25 -35.45 -21.35
N ASP A 196 -10.40 -35.98 -20.91
CA ASP A 196 -10.50 -37.03 -19.90
C ASP A 196 -9.71 -36.68 -18.63
N ALA A 197 -9.74 -35.40 -18.24
CA ALA A 197 -9.02 -34.96 -17.05
C ALA A 197 -9.64 -35.57 -15.79
N ASP A 198 -8.80 -36.15 -14.95
CA ASP A 198 -9.16 -36.79 -13.68
C ASP A 198 -8.72 -35.97 -12.46
N TYR A 199 -7.93 -34.92 -12.68
CA TYR A 199 -7.39 -34.05 -11.63
C TYR A 199 -7.24 -32.61 -12.13
N VAL A 200 -7.70 -31.63 -11.36
CA VAL A 200 -7.45 -30.20 -11.58
C VAL A 200 -7.17 -29.53 -10.24
N ALA A 201 -6.05 -28.82 -10.14
CA ALA A 201 -5.68 -28.06 -8.95
C ALA A 201 -5.04 -26.72 -9.30
N VAL A 202 -5.04 -25.80 -8.34
CA VAL A 202 -4.26 -24.56 -8.39
C VAL A 202 -3.04 -24.73 -7.49
N ASP A 203 -1.86 -24.44 -8.01
CA ASP A 203 -0.61 -24.50 -7.24
C ASP A 203 -0.40 -23.20 -6.44
N THR A 204 -0.40 -23.32 -5.11
CA THR A 204 -0.28 -22.19 -4.17
C THR A 204 1.12 -22.07 -3.57
N VAL A 205 2.13 -22.76 -4.12
CA VAL A 205 3.50 -22.74 -3.56
C VAL A 205 4.20 -21.39 -3.70
N TYR A 206 3.77 -20.58 -4.65
CA TYR A 206 4.40 -19.30 -4.97
C TYR A 206 3.72 -18.15 -4.20
N PRO A 207 4.50 -17.17 -3.69
CA PRO A 207 3.94 -15.88 -3.31
C PRO A 207 3.11 -15.30 -4.45
N ASP A 208 2.01 -14.62 -4.12
CA ASP A 208 1.06 -14.03 -5.07
C ASP A 208 0.40 -15.03 -6.03
N TRP A 209 0.18 -16.28 -5.60
CA TRP A 209 -0.59 -17.27 -6.36
C TRP A 209 -2.00 -16.80 -6.71
N ASP A 210 -2.52 -15.81 -5.98
CA ASP A 210 -3.82 -15.20 -6.18
C ASP A 210 -3.84 -14.11 -7.26
N ALA A 211 -2.68 -13.70 -7.78
CA ALA A 211 -2.57 -12.77 -8.91
C ALA A 211 -2.63 -13.51 -10.26
N GLU A 212 -2.01 -14.69 -10.34
CA GLU A 212 -2.00 -15.57 -11.52
C GLU A 212 -2.23 -17.02 -11.10
N LEU A 213 -3.37 -17.59 -11.50
CA LEU A 213 -3.75 -18.96 -11.17
C LEU A 213 -2.94 -19.97 -11.99
N ARG A 214 -2.02 -20.67 -11.34
CA ARG A 214 -1.22 -21.74 -11.96
C ARG A 214 -1.98 -23.06 -11.85
N VAL A 215 -2.67 -23.43 -12.92
CA VAL A 215 -3.53 -24.62 -12.94
C VAL A 215 -2.75 -25.85 -13.38
N VAL A 216 -2.76 -26.89 -12.56
CA VAL A 216 -2.23 -28.21 -12.87
C VAL A 216 -3.39 -29.12 -13.26
N VAL A 217 -3.29 -29.78 -14.43
CA VAL A 217 -4.33 -30.68 -14.95
C VAL A 217 -3.74 -32.07 -15.20
N GLY A 218 -4.32 -33.08 -14.57
CA GLY A 218 -4.08 -34.49 -14.86
C GLY A 218 -4.82 -34.91 -16.12
N VAL A 219 -4.09 -35.31 -17.17
CA VAL A 219 -4.66 -35.80 -18.45
C VAL A 219 -3.90 -37.04 -18.95
N PRO A 220 -4.56 -38.10 -19.40
CA PRO A 220 -3.90 -39.38 -19.71
C PRO A 220 -2.83 -39.30 -20.82
N ALA A 221 -2.91 -38.31 -21.71
CA ALA A 221 -1.91 -38.06 -22.73
C ALA A 221 -1.90 -36.58 -23.17
N ASN A 222 -0.77 -36.17 -23.74
CA ASN A 222 -0.64 -34.89 -24.42
C ASN A 222 -1.61 -34.81 -25.61
N GLY A 223 -2.29 -33.69 -25.74
CA GLY A 223 -3.31 -33.46 -26.76
C GLY A 223 -3.57 -31.97 -26.97
N THR A 224 -4.60 -31.66 -27.75
CA THR A 224 -4.98 -30.27 -28.02
C THR A 224 -5.79 -29.71 -26.86
N LYS A 225 -5.49 -28.49 -26.40
CA LYS A 225 -6.27 -27.80 -25.36
C LYS A 225 -7.77 -27.79 -25.70
N PRO A 226 -8.69 -27.91 -24.72
CA PRO A 226 -10.13 -27.82 -24.98
C PRO A 226 -10.50 -26.54 -25.74
N ASP A 227 -11.44 -26.63 -26.67
CA ASP A 227 -11.82 -25.49 -27.53
C ASP A 227 -12.33 -24.32 -26.68
N ALA A 228 -13.12 -24.62 -25.65
CA ALA A 228 -13.67 -23.64 -24.71
C ALA A 228 -12.61 -22.83 -23.95
N VAL A 229 -11.37 -23.32 -23.88
CA VAL A 229 -10.28 -22.73 -23.11
C VAL A 229 -9.14 -22.21 -24.01
N THR A 230 -9.18 -22.52 -25.30
CA THR A 230 -8.10 -22.16 -26.24
C THR A 230 -7.94 -20.65 -26.37
N ASP A 231 -9.04 -19.91 -26.45
CA ASP A 231 -9.06 -18.45 -26.59
C ASP A 231 -9.35 -17.72 -25.26
N ALA A 232 -9.33 -18.44 -24.14
CA ALA A 232 -9.55 -17.87 -22.82
C ALA A 232 -8.28 -17.15 -22.35
N ALA A 233 -8.42 -15.88 -21.99
CA ALA A 233 -7.35 -15.05 -21.44
C ALA A 233 -7.38 -15.02 -19.90
N ALA A 234 -8.53 -15.29 -19.29
CA ALA A 234 -8.69 -15.34 -17.83
C ALA A 234 -9.63 -16.46 -17.37
N LEU A 235 -9.49 -16.85 -16.10
CA LEU A 235 -10.47 -17.67 -15.38
C LEU A 235 -11.33 -16.79 -14.50
N ARG A 236 -12.63 -17.06 -14.47
CA ARG A 236 -13.58 -16.37 -13.59
C ARG A 236 -13.90 -17.20 -12.36
N VAL A 237 -13.61 -16.65 -11.18
CA VAL A 237 -13.89 -17.22 -9.85
C VAL A 237 -14.61 -16.15 -9.03
N ASP A 238 -15.77 -16.46 -8.45
CA ASP A 238 -16.64 -15.51 -7.73
C ASP A 238 -16.84 -14.14 -8.42
N GLY A 239 -17.02 -14.17 -9.75
CA GLY A 239 -17.21 -12.96 -10.55
C GLY A 239 -15.94 -12.14 -10.81
N GLN A 240 -14.82 -12.44 -10.15
CA GLN A 240 -13.51 -11.85 -10.44
C GLN A 240 -12.76 -12.64 -11.51
N SER A 241 -11.96 -11.93 -12.31
CA SER A 241 -11.16 -12.49 -13.40
C SER A 241 -9.69 -12.54 -13.00
N TYR A 242 -9.08 -13.72 -13.17
CA TYR A 242 -7.68 -13.97 -12.86
C TYR A 242 -6.94 -14.44 -14.11
N ASP A 243 -5.74 -13.92 -14.29
CA ASP A 243 -4.80 -14.49 -15.25
C ASP A 243 -4.49 -15.93 -14.86
N PHE A 244 -4.20 -16.79 -15.84
CA PHE A 244 -3.94 -18.19 -15.56
C PHE A 244 -2.97 -18.82 -16.55
N THR A 245 -2.26 -19.83 -16.05
CA THR A 245 -1.44 -20.74 -16.86
C THR A 245 -1.88 -22.18 -16.60
N VAL A 246 -1.67 -23.06 -17.59
CA VAL A 246 -2.04 -24.48 -17.49
C VAL A 246 -0.83 -25.37 -17.71
N SER A 247 -0.57 -26.25 -16.76
CA SER A 247 0.42 -27.32 -16.84
C SER A 247 -0.30 -28.66 -16.92
N GLU A 248 -0.23 -29.33 -18.07
CA GLU A 248 -0.80 -30.66 -18.28
C GLU A 248 0.22 -31.75 -17.96
N ALA A 249 -0.16 -32.75 -17.16
CA ALA A 249 0.67 -33.90 -16.82
C ALA A 249 -0.14 -35.20 -16.81
N SER A 250 0.46 -36.32 -17.19
CA SER A 250 -0.23 -37.62 -17.24
C SER A 250 -0.30 -38.37 -15.92
N ASP A 251 0.47 -37.91 -14.93
CA ASP A 251 0.48 -38.41 -13.57
C ASP A 251 0.93 -37.24 -12.69
N PRO A 252 0.05 -36.26 -12.45
CA PRO A 252 0.41 -35.06 -11.71
C PRO A 252 0.78 -35.45 -10.27
N VAL A 253 1.93 -34.97 -9.79
CA VAL A 253 2.28 -35.12 -8.37
C VAL A 253 1.26 -34.34 -7.54
N HIS A 254 0.49 -35.04 -6.72
CA HIS A 254 -0.42 -34.41 -5.75
C HIS A 254 0.41 -33.76 -4.63
N ALA A 255 0.76 -32.49 -4.80
CA ALA A 255 1.52 -31.75 -3.80
C ALA A 255 0.60 -31.20 -2.70
N ASP A 256 1.12 -31.06 -1.49
CA ASP A 256 0.39 -30.42 -0.39
C ASP A 256 0.07 -28.94 -0.69
N SER A 257 0.81 -28.31 -1.61
CA SER A 257 0.56 -26.95 -2.11
C SER A 257 -0.56 -26.87 -3.15
N HIS A 258 -1.18 -27.99 -3.52
CA HIS A 258 -2.27 -28.00 -4.48
C HIS A 258 -3.60 -27.76 -3.79
N LEU A 259 -4.24 -26.64 -4.14
CA LEU A 259 -5.66 -26.46 -3.87
C LEU A 259 -6.44 -27.21 -4.95
N VAL A 260 -6.89 -28.42 -4.62
CA VAL A 260 -7.62 -29.30 -5.53
C VAL A 260 -9.03 -28.74 -5.81
N VAL A 261 -9.28 -28.43 -7.08
CA VAL A 261 -10.58 -27.95 -7.59
C VAL A 261 -11.44 -29.11 -8.08
N TYR A 262 -10.82 -30.16 -8.61
CA TYR A 262 -11.49 -31.38 -9.04
C TYR A 262 -10.55 -32.58 -8.93
N ALA A 263 -11.07 -33.71 -8.46
CA ALA A 263 -10.36 -34.97 -8.50
C ALA A 263 -11.35 -36.13 -8.58
N GLU A 264 -11.07 -37.09 -9.46
CA GLU A 264 -11.72 -38.39 -9.52
C GLU A 264 -10.62 -39.46 -9.67
N THR A 265 -9.69 -39.47 -8.71
CA THR A 265 -8.56 -40.42 -8.66
C THR A 265 -8.83 -41.51 -7.61
N ASP A 266 -7.97 -42.54 -7.57
CA ASP A 266 -8.09 -43.62 -6.58
C ASP A 266 -7.94 -43.12 -5.12
N ASP A 267 -7.18 -42.04 -4.92
CA ASP A 267 -6.82 -41.53 -3.59
C ASP A 267 -7.60 -40.27 -3.17
N ILE A 268 -8.11 -39.49 -4.12
CA ILE A 268 -8.75 -38.19 -3.86
C ILE A 268 -10.02 -38.07 -4.71
N SER A 269 -11.12 -37.69 -4.06
CA SER A 269 -12.38 -37.37 -4.72
C SER A 269 -12.88 -35.99 -4.27
N VAL A 270 -12.96 -35.06 -5.23
CA VAL A 270 -13.44 -33.68 -5.03
C VAL A 270 -14.36 -33.32 -6.18
N ALA A 271 -15.62 -33.00 -5.87
CA ALA A 271 -16.56 -32.52 -6.87
C ALA A 271 -16.22 -31.08 -7.29
N ILE A 272 -16.53 -30.74 -8.55
CA ILE A 272 -16.21 -29.42 -9.14
C ILE A 272 -16.80 -28.28 -8.30
N ALA A 273 -18.02 -28.43 -7.80
CA ALA A 273 -18.68 -27.44 -6.95
C ALA A 273 -17.89 -27.20 -5.65
N ASP A 274 -17.60 -28.28 -4.91
CA ASP A 274 -16.88 -28.20 -3.63
C ASP A 274 -15.48 -27.59 -3.80
N GLY A 275 -14.77 -27.96 -4.88
CA GLY A 275 -13.45 -27.41 -5.17
C GLY A 275 -13.47 -25.95 -5.65
N THR A 276 -14.52 -25.55 -6.38
CA THR A 276 -14.73 -24.15 -6.78
C THR A 276 -15.00 -23.28 -5.55
N ASP A 277 -15.90 -23.71 -4.66
CA ASP A 277 -16.23 -23.02 -3.41
C ASP A 277 -14.99 -22.92 -2.49
N ARG A 278 -14.15 -23.96 -2.47
CA ARG A 278 -12.89 -23.95 -1.72
C ARG A 278 -11.89 -22.94 -2.28
N LEU A 279 -11.74 -22.84 -3.60
CA LEU A 279 -10.85 -21.87 -4.22
C LEU A 279 -11.35 -20.44 -3.98
N GLU A 280 -12.65 -20.20 -4.13
CA GLU A 280 -13.28 -18.91 -3.81
C GLU A 280 -12.99 -18.50 -2.36
N THR A 281 -13.20 -19.41 -1.41
CA THR A 281 -12.92 -19.17 0.01
C THR A 281 -11.45 -18.87 0.26
N ALA A 282 -10.54 -19.57 -0.44
CA ALA A 282 -9.10 -19.35 -0.31
C ALA A 282 -8.69 -18.00 -0.87
N LEU A 283 -9.15 -17.62 -2.07
CA LEU A 283 -8.88 -16.32 -2.71
C LEU A 283 -9.38 -15.16 -1.85
N ALA A 284 -10.61 -15.25 -1.33
CA ALA A 284 -11.15 -14.29 -0.36
C ALA A 284 -10.41 -14.29 0.99
N GLY A 285 -9.57 -15.30 1.22
CA GLY A 285 -8.77 -15.49 2.43
C GLY A 285 -7.34 -14.95 2.34
N VAL A 286 -6.82 -14.68 1.13
CA VAL A 286 -5.42 -14.32 0.90
C VAL A 286 -5.05 -13.01 1.54
N GLU A 287 -5.92 -12.01 1.41
CA GLU A 287 -5.75 -10.71 2.02
C GLU A 287 -6.92 -10.40 2.95
N ARG A 288 -6.62 -10.05 4.20
CA ARG A 288 -7.64 -9.67 5.18
C ARG A 288 -7.16 -8.53 6.07
N SER A 289 -7.99 -7.51 6.24
CA SER A 289 -7.72 -6.46 7.23
C SER A 289 -7.60 -7.06 8.64
N LEU A 290 -6.80 -6.45 9.51
CA LEU A 290 -6.64 -6.94 10.89
C LEU A 290 -7.99 -7.02 11.66
N PRO A 291 -8.93 -6.06 11.52
CA PRO A 291 -10.28 -6.19 12.08
C PRO A 291 -11.09 -7.36 11.51
N ASP A 292 -11.06 -7.59 10.20
CA ASP A 292 -11.78 -8.70 9.57
C ASP A 292 -11.18 -10.05 9.96
N LEU A 293 -9.85 -10.12 10.05
CA LEU A 293 -9.12 -11.28 10.55
C LEU A 293 -9.55 -11.62 11.98
N VAL A 294 -9.61 -10.64 12.89
CA VAL A 294 -10.07 -10.85 14.26
C VAL A 294 -11.55 -11.27 14.31
N SER A 295 -12.39 -10.71 13.44
CA SER A 295 -13.80 -11.07 13.35
C SER A 295 -13.98 -12.52 12.88
N HIS A 296 -13.20 -12.94 11.88
CA HIS A 296 -13.16 -14.32 11.40
C HIS A 296 -12.65 -15.27 12.50
N LEU A 297 -11.52 -14.95 13.13
CA LEU A 297 -10.94 -15.74 14.22
C LEU A 297 -11.93 -15.92 15.38
N ARG A 298 -12.68 -14.88 15.72
CA ARG A 298 -13.75 -14.97 16.72
C ARG A 298 -14.85 -15.94 16.30
N SER A 299 -15.26 -15.92 15.04
CA SER A 299 -16.31 -16.81 14.52
C SER A 299 -15.92 -18.29 14.54
N VAL A 300 -14.62 -18.59 14.39
CA VAL A 300 -14.07 -19.96 14.47
C VAL A 300 -13.59 -20.34 15.87
N GLY A 301 -13.89 -19.53 16.89
CA GLY A 301 -13.66 -19.86 18.29
C GLY A 301 -12.28 -19.52 18.85
N ALA A 302 -11.49 -18.68 18.16
CA ALA A 302 -10.22 -18.21 18.69
C ALA A 302 -10.42 -17.32 19.93
N THR A 303 -9.48 -17.43 20.85
CA THR A 303 -9.41 -16.63 22.09
C THR A 303 -8.52 -15.41 21.98
N GLY A 304 -7.59 -15.41 21.03
CA GLY A 304 -6.68 -14.31 20.79
C GLY A 304 -5.92 -14.46 19.48
N LEU A 305 -5.20 -13.40 19.14
CA LEU A 305 -4.26 -13.35 18.02
C LEU A 305 -2.97 -12.73 18.52
N ALA A 306 -1.86 -13.44 18.37
CA ALA A 306 -0.52 -12.93 18.64
C ALA A 306 0.34 -12.94 17.38
N ILE A 307 1.41 -12.16 17.41
CA ILE A 307 2.42 -12.07 16.36
C ILE A 307 3.81 -12.34 16.95
N GLY A 308 4.67 -13.02 16.20
CA GLY A 308 6.08 -13.19 16.56
C GLY A 308 6.80 -11.83 16.61
N THR A 309 7.78 -11.70 17.51
CA THR A 309 8.63 -10.50 17.57
C THR A 309 9.68 -10.46 16.47
N GLU A 310 9.96 -11.62 15.85
CA GLU A 310 10.86 -11.79 14.72
C GLU A 310 10.08 -12.33 13.51
N PRO A 311 10.50 -12.02 12.28
CA PRO A 311 9.88 -12.54 11.08
C PRO A 311 10.09 -14.05 10.93
N ALA A 312 9.15 -14.72 10.26
CA ALA A 312 9.27 -16.11 9.84
C ALA A 312 9.18 -16.18 8.32
N GLY A 313 10.18 -16.77 7.66
CA GLY A 313 10.28 -16.74 6.20
C GLY A 313 10.47 -15.30 5.70
N ALA A 314 9.63 -14.87 4.76
CA ALA A 314 9.66 -13.52 4.21
C ALA A 314 8.76 -12.51 4.96
N GLY A 315 7.99 -12.93 5.97
CA GLY A 315 6.97 -12.07 6.58
C GLY A 315 6.69 -12.34 8.06
N ALA A 316 5.51 -11.93 8.51
CA ALA A 316 5.05 -12.08 9.88
C ALA A 316 4.76 -13.54 10.26
N HIS A 317 5.04 -13.90 11.51
CA HIS A 317 4.56 -15.15 12.11
C HIS A 317 3.31 -14.88 12.95
N LEU A 318 2.16 -15.33 12.50
CA LEU A 318 0.89 -15.19 13.21
C LEU A 318 0.57 -16.43 14.06
N PHE A 319 0.07 -16.18 15.27
CA PHE A 319 -0.34 -17.20 16.23
C PHE A 319 -1.80 -16.98 16.63
N PRO A 320 -2.76 -17.53 15.87
CA PRO A 320 -4.13 -17.69 16.33
C PRO A 320 -4.16 -18.56 17.59
N VAL A 321 -4.75 -18.08 18.68
CA VAL A 321 -4.73 -18.78 19.97
C VAL A 321 -6.09 -19.36 20.29
N PHE A 322 -6.17 -20.67 20.50
CA PHE A 322 -7.40 -21.41 20.81
C PHE A 322 -7.34 -22.07 22.19
N GLU A 323 -8.50 -22.36 22.80
CA GLU A 323 -8.52 -23.12 24.06
C GLU A 323 -8.08 -24.58 23.85
N THR A 324 -8.50 -25.16 22.73
CA THR A 324 -8.15 -26.51 22.27
C THR A 324 -7.57 -26.42 20.87
N GLU A 325 -6.84 -27.44 20.44
CA GLU A 325 -6.35 -27.48 19.06
C GLU A 325 -7.53 -27.34 18.07
N PRO A 326 -7.44 -26.43 17.08
CA PRO A 326 -8.49 -26.29 16.08
C PRO A 326 -8.48 -27.54 15.18
N ASN A 327 -9.66 -27.92 14.70
CA ASN A 327 -9.79 -29.05 13.77
C ASN A 327 -9.28 -28.71 12.36
N ASP A 328 -9.33 -27.44 12.00
CA ASP A 328 -8.94 -26.90 10.69
C ASP A 328 -7.85 -25.84 10.85
N GLU A 329 -7.23 -25.45 9.74
CA GLU A 329 -6.28 -24.34 9.66
C GLU A 329 -7.03 -23.06 9.22
N PRO A 330 -7.54 -22.24 10.16
CA PRO A 330 -8.52 -21.20 9.87
C PRO A 330 -8.01 -20.06 8.98
N LEU A 331 -6.69 -19.98 8.78
CA LEU A 331 -5.98 -18.96 8.02
C LEU A 331 -5.00 -19.59 7.01
N ALA A 332 -5.26 -20.82 6.55
CA ALA A 332 -4.34 -21.54 5.67
C ALA A 332 -3.99 -20.77 4.38
N ALA A 333 -4.91 -19.95 3.88
CA ALA A 333 -4.73 -19.17 2.66
C ALA A 333 -4.20 -17.75 2.89
N LEU A 334 -4.04 -17.30 4.15
CA LEU A 334 -3.69 -15.91 4.45
C LEU A 334 -2.23 -15.63 4.11
N GLU A 335 -1.99 -14.70 3.18
CA GLU A 335 -0.66 -14.27 2.75
C GLU A 335 -0.39 -12.81 3.13
N ARG A 336 -1.41 -11.95 3.24
CA ARG A 336 -1.23 -10.49 3.35
C ARG A 336 -2.21 -9.84 4.33
N LEU A 337 -1.71 -8.84 5.06
CA LEU A 337 -2.49 -7.97 5.94
C LEU A 337 -2.35 -6.50 5.51
N PRO A 338 -3.39 -5.83 5.01
CA PRO A 338 -3.35 -4.39 4.79
C PRO A 338 -3.31 -3.66 6.14
N LEU A 339 -2.30 -2.81 6.28
CA LEU A 339 -1.99 -1.98 7.45
C LEU A 339 -2.06 -0.51 7.05
N ASP A 340 -3.27 -0.06 6.71
CA ASP A 340 -3.59 1.31 6.30
C ASP A 340 -2.79 1.73 5.06
N GLU A 341 -1.59 2.22 5.30
CA GLU A 341 -0.65 2.79 4.35
C GLU A 341 0.41 1.80 3.82
N ARG A 342 0.37 0.54 4.27
CA ARG A 342 1.31 -0.54 3.92
C ARG A 342 0.58 -1.87 3.86
N THR A 343 1.21 -2.87 3.24
CA THR A 343 0.80 -4.27 3.34
C THR A 343 1.89 -5.06 4.06
N LEU A 344 1.49 -5.93 4.99
CA LEU A 344 2.37 -6.84 5.70
C LEU A 344 2.18 -8.26 5.19
N ASP A 345 3.26 -8.84 4.66
CA ASP A 345 3.28 -10.25 4.27
C ASP A 345 3.24 -11.16 5.50
N VAL A 346 2.56 -12.29 5.37
CA VAL A 346 2.41 -13.34 6.37
C VAL A 346 3.26 -14.52 5.93
N GLY A 347 4.45 -14.65 6.54
CA GLY A 347 5.35 -15.74 6.16
C GLY A 347 5.04 -17.07 6.86
N ARG A 348 4.29 -17.04 7.98
CA ARG A 348 3.82 -18.27 8.64
C ARG A 348 2.61 -18.02 9.52
N VAL A 349 1.68 -18.97 9.52
CA VAL A 349 0.64 -19.09 10.55
C VAL A 349 0.88 -20.34 11.38
N SER A 350 0.72 -20.25 12.71
CA SER A 350 0.80 -21.41 13.60
C SER A 350 -0.29 -21.32 14.66
N PRO A 351 -1.45 -21.96 14.43
CA PRO A 351 -2.47 -22.08 15.44
C PRO A 351 -1.91 -22.77 16.69
N VAL A 352 -2.15 -22.19 17.86
CA VAL A 352 -1.62 -22.70 19.13
C VAL A 352 -2.70 -22.75 20.20
N THR A 353 -2.55 -23.67 21.15
CA THR A 353 -3.37 -23.65 22.36
C THR A 353 -2.93 -22.53 23.31
N VAL A 354 -3.80 -22.13 24.23
CA VAL A 354 -3.47 -21.17 25.30
C VAL A 354 -2.25 -21.61 26.11
N ALA A 355 -2.10 -22.92 26.34
CA ALA A 355 -0.94 -23.48 27.05
C ALA A 355 0.34 -23.29 26.24
N ALA A 356 0.34 -23.68 24.97
CA ALA A 356 1.48 -23.52 24.07
C ALA A 356 1.85 -22.04 23.86
N TYR A 357 0.87 -21.15 23.71
CA TYR A 357 1.13 -19.72 23.60
C TYR A 357 1.88 -19.16 24.82
N ARG A 358 1.51 -19.56 26.05
CA ARG A 358 2.18 -19.07 27.27
C ARG A 358 3.67 -19.43 27.30
N GLU A 359 4.05 -20.57 26.74
CA GLU A 359 5.46 -20.98 26.59
C GLU A 359 6.23 -20.09 25.60
N HIS A 360 5.54 -19.45 24.65
CA HIS A 360 6.11 -18.58 23.61
C HIS A 360 5.89 -17.09 23.90
N SER A 361 5.40 -16.73 25.09
CA SER A 361 5.01 -15.35 25.42
C SER A 361 6.17 -14.35 25.47
N GLU A 362 7.42 -14.82 25.57
CA GLU A 362 8.62 -13.98 25.51
C GLU A 362 9.02 -13.59 24.07
N THR A 363 8.59 -14.37 23.07
CA THR A 363 8.93 -14.19 21.65
C THR A 363 7.72 -13.81 20.79
N THR A 364 6.59 -13.52 21.44
CA THR A 364 5.34 -13.16 20.79
C THR A 364 4.71 -11.95 21.47
N LYS A 365 3.95 -11.16 20.71
CA LYS A 365 3.19 -10.00 21.17
C LYS A 365 1.72 -10.25 20.90
N LEU A 366 0.90 -10.19 21.94
CA LEU A 366 -0.56 -10.33 21.80
C LEU A 366 -1.14 -9.07 21.13
N LEU A 367 -1.79 -9.24 19.99
CA LEU A 367 -2.47 -8.17 19.25
C LEU A 367 -3.90 -7.99 19.73
N TRP A 368 -4.62 -9.10 19.90
CA TRP A 368 -6.03 -9.12 20.29
C TRP A 368 -6.31 -10.28 21.26
N ALA A 369 -7.24 -10.07 22.18
CA ALA A 369 -7.82 -11.11 23.03
C ALA A 369 -9.30 -10.84 23.29
N ARG A 370 -10.12 -11.91 23.24
CA ARG A 370 -11.56 -11.81 23.50
C ARG A 370 -11.86 -11.45 24.96
N ASN A 371 -13.01 -10.82 25.20
CA ASN A 371 -13.38 -10.29 26.53
C ASN A 371 -13.65 -11.38 27.58
N ASP A 372 -14.07 -12.57 27.16
CA ASP A 372 -14.39 -13.74 27.99
C ASP A 372 -13.34 -14.85 27.82
N GLY A 373 -12.10 -14.45 27.53
CA GLY A 373 -10.99 -15.36 27.25
C GLY A 373 -10.10 -15.66 28.46
N PRO A 374 -9.12 -16.54 28.28
CA PRO A 374 -8.12 -16.89 29.29
C PRO A 374 -6.97 -15.86 29.40
N PHE A 375 -7.06 -14.76 28.67
CA PHE A 375 -6.12 -13.64 28.66
C PHE A 375 -6.81 -12.37 29.16
N GLU A 376 -6.02 -11.37 29.55
CA GLU A 376 -6.59 -10.03 29.77
C GLU A 376 -7.22 -9.52 28.46
N PRO A 377 -8.48 -9.03 28.50
CA PRO A 377 -9.15 -8.52 27.33
C PRO A 377 -8.34 -7.44 26.63
N LYS A 378 -8.17 -7.58 25.31
CA LYS A 378 -7.42 -6.63 24.50
C LYS A 378 -8.12 -6.43 23.16
N ALA A 379 -8.76 -5.27 22.99
CA ALA A 379 -9.34 -4.86 21.72
C ALA A 379 -8.25 -4.36 20.76
N LEU A 380 -8.53 -4.44 19.46
CA LEU A 380 -7.76 -3.70 18.48
C LEU A 380 -8.11 -2.21 18.56
N PRO A 381 -7.14 -1.30 18.40
CA PRO A 381 -7.41 0.12 18.19
C PRO A 381 -8.30 0.37 16.96
N ASP A 382 -9.15 1.39 17.05
CA ASP A 382 -10.00 1.83 15.93
C ASP A 382 -9.19 2.56 14.85
N ASP A 383 -8.12 3.25 15.26
CA ASP A 383 -7.20 3.97 14.38
C ASP A 383 -6.19 3.02 13.69
N GLY A 384 -5.92 3.28 12.41
CA GLY A 384 -5.01 2.48 11.59
C GLY A 384 -3.54 2.58 12.02
N ALA A 385 -3.08 3.78 12.37
CA ALA A 385 -1.71 4.00 12.81
C ALA A 385 -1.47 3.34 14.17
N ASP A 386 -2.42 3.44 15.10
CA ASP A 386 -2.34 2.77 16.40
C ASP A 386 -2.29 1.23 16.25
N ARG A 387 -3.05 0.67 15.30
CA ARG A 387 -2.97 -0.78 14.99
C ARG A 387 -1.60 -1.18 14.49
N ARG A 388 -0.96 -0.35 13.65
CA ARG A 388 0.39 -0.59 13.14
C ARG A 388 1.43 -0.58 14.26
N GLU A 389 1.31 0.31 15.24
CA GLU A 389 2.21 0.35 16.41
C GLU A 389 2.12 -0.90 17.31
N LEU A 390 1.05 -1.69 17.18
CA LEU A 390 0.99 -2.99 17.82
C LEU A 390 1.94 -4.01 17.20
N ILE A 391 2.33 -3.85 15.95
CA ILE A 391 3.18 -4.80 15.22
C ILE A 391 4.66 -4.51 15.54
N PRO A 392 5.48 -5.53 15.84
CA PRO A 392 6.91 -5.33 16.11
C PRO A 392 7.66 -4.71 14.91
N ASP A 393 8.52 -3.71 15.18
CA ASP A 393 9.28 -3.00 14.15
C ASP A 393 10.10 -3.93 13.23
N ASN A 394 10.68 -4.99 13.80
CA ASN A 394 11.47 -5.96 13.02
C ASN A 394 10.62 -6.67 11.96
N VAL A 395 9.34 -6.89 12.24
CA VAL A 395 8.38 -7.49 11.29
C VAL A 395 7.93 -6.46 10.26
N LEU A 396 7.71 -5.20 10.65
CA LEU A 396 7.35 -4.12 9.71
C LEU A 396 8.45 -3.80 8.69
N ARG A 397 9.70 -4.24 8.92
CA ARG A 397 10.81 -4.04 7.98
C ARG A 397 10.83 -5.05 6.83
N THR A 398 9.97 -6.07 6.86
CA THR A 398 9.93 -7.08 5.79
C THR A 398 8.94 -6.75 4.68
N SER A 399 8.11 -5.72 4.83
CA SER A 399 7.25 -5.22 3.73
C SER A 399 8.13 -4.60 2.64
N THR A 400 8.21 -5.24 1.48
CA THR A 400 8.92 -4.71 0.29
C THR A 400 8.11 -3.69 -0.48
#